data_AF-A0A150AA09-F1
#
_entry.id   AF-A0A150AA09-F1
#
_cell.length_a   1.000
_cell.length_b   1.000
_cell.length_c   1.000
_cell.angle_alpha   90.00
_cell.angle_beta   90.00
_cell.angle_gamma   90.00
#
_symmetry.space_group_name_H-M   'P 1'
#
loop_
_entity.id
_entity.type
_entity.pdbx_description
1 polymer ?
#
loop_
_entity_poly.entity_id
_entity_poly.type
_entity_poly.pdbx_seq_one_letter_code
_entity_poly.pdbx_strand_id
1 'polypeptide(L)'
;MRHDSDIIEFVQGLCELSKLDLERSSKDYFKINTDNATGISIVLEIEDSSKLKFYFVQRTYDIFYQGDRTDAHVVLSLMFSSYLRLSGFPISTSLFDIAHPVEDEVWGRYIMPEQLPSFLGISNEEQLREKIYIIISTVANWRQLFWEFVGCPCDKCMNEDGINNQRDYDLQDRLIESVEKVYGLSSHKNHGSRMRPNWNYLYDIDNEVTLIESKELSNFIQKLLGNSEFTKNIIDGINGQLVVDNEINNFIPKESRKEIDELIKTINNEKEANYPIIPLENMLITVSYPFVIALGRQSGKQEFNTEREIIRNRHNRESEILFPIPSFNWTENPCPDQFESLIKALLEREPNVKQVRKPAPINQGDKGRDLIIEWNIIDSTFATEHHPPTRMIKVVGQCKSSKKTVGKSKVIDIRDTVETHKSSGFFLAVNTQISAPLTEKLESLQGQGVWTSWWNREDIELRLSKNQDLIPKFPEVLKVKHKVKFVDKEK
;
A
#
# COMPACT_ATOMS: atom_id res chain seq x y z
N MET A 1 -18.24 -15.73 -29.25
CA MET A 1 -19.63 -15.55 -29.74
C MET A 1 -20.70 -16.01 -28.77
N ARG A 2 -20.72 -17.24 -28.22
CA ARG A 2 -21.67 -17.58 -27.13
C ARG A 2 -21.24 -17.08 -25.73
N HIS A 3 -19.95 -16.92 -25.49
CA HIS A 3 -19.41 -16.50 -24.18
C HIS A 3 -19.52 -14.99 -23.91
N ASP A 4 -19.50 -14.15 -24.94
CA ASP A 4 -19.49 -12.69 -24.78
C ASP A 4 -20.85 -12.11 -24.32
N SER A 5 -21.95 -12.84 -24.58
CA SER A 5 -23.32 -12.46 -24.15
C SER A 5 -23.52 -12.65 -22.64
N ASP A 6 -22.82 -13.62 -22.05
CA ASP A 6 -23.12 -14.14 -20.72
C ASP A 6 -22.65 -13.20 -19.59
N ILE A 7 -21.48 -12.56 -19.74
CA ILE A 7 -21.01 -11.58 -18.75
C ILE A 7 -21.82 -10.28 -18.78
N ILE A 8 -22.29 -9.87 -19.97
CA ILE A 8 -23.13 -8.68 -20.12
C ILE A 8 -24.49 -8.93 -19.47
N GLU A 9 -25.13 -10.06 -19.76
CA GLU A 9 -26.39 -10.48 -19.14
C GLU A 9 -26.25 -10.61 -17.61
N PHE A 10 -25.12 -11.15 -17.13
CA PHE A 10 -24.83 -11.22 -15.70
C PHE A 10 -24.77 -9.83 -15.06
N VAL A 11 -24.00 -8.90 -15.61
CA VAL A 11 -23.89 -7.53 -15.07
C VAL A 11 -25.23 -6.80 -15.14
N GLN A 12 -25.98 -6.97 -16.24
CA GLN A 12 -27.33 -6.41 -16.39
C GLN A 12 -28.28 -6.92 -15.29
N GLY A 13 -28.34 -8.23 -15.09
CA GLY A 13 -29.15 -8.84 -14.03
C GLY A 13 -28.78 -8.34 -12.64
N LEU A 14 -27.48 -8.15 -12.36
CA LEU A 14 -27.04 -7.54 -11.11
C LEU A 14 -27.48 -6.09 -10.96
N CYS A 15 -27.37 -5.27 -12.02
CA CYS A 15 -27.81 -3.88 -11.99
C CYS A 15 -29.32 -3.78 -11.72
N GLU A 16 -30.13 -4.63 -12.36
CA GLU A 16 -31.58 -4.69 -12.12
C GLU A 16 -31.91 -5.09 -10.67
N LEU A 17 -31.26 -6.15 -10.16
CA LEU A 17 -31.44 -6.61 -8.78
C LEU A 17 -31.04 -5.53 -7.77
N SER A 18 -29.93 -4.83 -8.01
CA SER A 18 -29.40 -3.78 -7.15
C SER A 18 -30.02 -2.39 -7.39
N LYS A 19 -30.96 -2.25 -8.34
CA LYS A 19 -31.54 -0.96 -8.77
C LYS A 19 -30.47 0.08 -9.11
N LEU A 20 -29.56 -0.29 -10.00
CA LEU A 20 -28.50 0.55 -10.56
C LEU A 20 -28.71 0.71 -12.06
N ASP A 21 -28.23 1.81 -12.62
CA ASP A 21 -28.38 2.14 -14.03
C ASP A 21 -27.14 1.73 -14.82
N LEU A 22 -27.30 0.86 -15.83
CA LEU A 22 -26.21 0.44 -16.70
C LEU A 22 -26.10 1.39 -17.91
N GLU A 23 -25.32 2.47 -17.76
CA GLU A 23 -25.18 3.52 -18.80
C GLU A 23 -24.48 3.00 -20.05
N ARG A 24 -23.38 2.24 -19.87
CA ARG A 24 -22.61 1.67 -20.98
C ARG A 24 -22.18 0.26 -20.64
N SER A 25 -22.32 -0.63 -21.62
CA SER A 25 -21.81 -2.00 -21.53
C SER A 25 -21.19 -2.45 -22.84
N SER A 26 -20.10 -3.18 -22.69
CA SER A 26 -19.44 -3.96 -23.72
C SER A 26 -18.79 -5.16 -23.03
N LYS A 27 -18.26 -6.11 -23.80
CA LYS A 27 -17.62 -7.31 -23.24
C LYS A 27 -16.49 -7.01 -22.23
N ASP A 28 -15.76 -5.92 -22.42
CA ASP A 28 -14.53 -5.61 -21.67
C ASP A 28 -14.68 -4.33 -20.82
N TYR A 29 -15.84 -3.67 -20.86
CA TYR A 29 -16.06 -2.38 -20.20
C TYR A 29 -17.51 -2.20 -19.77
N PHE A 30 -17.71 -1.78 -18.53
CA PHE A 30 -19.01 -1.43 -17.96
C PHE A 30 -18.92 -0.10 -17.21
N LYS A 31 -19.91 0.76 -17.43
CA LYS A 31 -20.15 1.95 -16.62
C LYS A 31 -21.53 1.84 -16.00
N ILE A 32 -21.57 1.73 -14.68
CA ILE A 32 -22.77 1.51 -13.88
C ILE A 32 -22.95 2.70 -12.95
N ASN A 33 -24.09 3.37 -13.01
CA ASN A 33 -24.41 4.51 -12.17
C ASN A 33 -25.32 4.08 -11.02
N THR A 34 -25.16 4.73 -9.87
CA THR A 34 -26.09 4.61 -8.74
C THR A 34 -27.35 5.43 -8.99
N ASP A 35 -27.56 6.51 -8.25
CA ASP A 35 -28.56 7.52 -8.53
C ASP A 35 -27.89 8.89 -8.61
N ASN A 36 -28.61 9.89 -9.12
CA ASN A 36 -28.04 11.23 -9.30
C ASN A 36 -27.77 11.97 -7.97
N ALA A 37 -28.28 11.45 -6.83
CA ALA A 37 -28.06 12.02 -5.51
C ALA A 37 -26.77 11.47 -4.87
N THR A 38 -26.51 10.17 -4.92
CA THR A 38 -25.21 9.63 -4.50
C THR A 38 -24.11 10.01 -5.48
N GLY A 39 -24.44 10.00 -6.78
CA GLY A 39 -23.53 10.36 -7.86
C GLY A 39 -22.34 9.41 -8.02
N ILE A 40 -22.38 8.20 -7.44
CA ILE A 40 -21.31 7.21 -7.58
C ILE A 40 -21.54 6.43 -8.87
N SER A 41 -20.51 6.41 -9.73
CA SER A 41 -20.41 5.55 -10.90
C SER A 41 -19.32 4.50 -10.67
N ILE A 42 -19.59 3.26 -11.02
CA ILE A 42 -18.64 2.16 -11.06
C ILE A 42 -18.16 2.04 -12.50
N VAL A 43 -16.83 2.06 -12.69
CA VAL A 43 -16.23 1.71 -13.97
C VAL A 43 -15.49 0.38 -13.80
N LEU A 44 -15.88 -0.61 -14.60
CA LEU A 44 -15.27 -1.94 -14.64
C LEU A 44 -14.60 -2.13 -16.00
N GLU A 45 -13.36 -2.59 -15.99
CA GLU A 45 -12.57 -2.93 -17.16
C GLU A 45 -12.05 -4.37 -17.02
N ILE A 46 -12.31 -5.21 -18.02
CA ILE A 46 -11.92 -6.62 -18.03
C ILE A 46 -10.86 -6.81 -19.11
N GLU A 47 -9.62 -7.06 -18.68
CA GLU A 47 -8.50 -7.38 -19.57
C GLU A 47 -8.25 -8.90 -19.60
N ASP A 48 -8.03 -9.45 -20.79
CA ASP A 48 -7.59 -10.84 -21.02
C ASP A 48 -8.41 -11.90 -20.25
N SER A 49 -9.72 -11.68 -20.06
CA SER A 49 -10.67 -12.58 -19.37
C SER A 49 -10.34 -12.94 -17.90
N SER A 50 -9.30 -12.35 -17.31
CA SER A 50 -8.78 -12.72 -15.98
C SER A 50 -8.28 -11.54 -15.15
N LYS A 51 -8.17 -10.34 -15.72
CA LYS A 51 -7.77 -9.13 -14.99
C LYS A 51 -8.94 -8.16 -14.91
N LEU A 52 -9.45 -7.98 -13.71
CA LEU A 52 -10.45 -6.96 -13.42
C LEU A 52 -9.75 -5.71 -12.91
N LYS A 53 -9.94 -4.60 -13.61
CA LYS A 53 -9.63 -3.25 -13.13
C LYS A 53 -10.93 -2.53 -12.86
N PHE A 54 -10.95 -1.72 -11.82
CA PHE A 54 -12.10 -0.89 -11.54
C PHE A 54 -11.72 0.36 -10.77
N TYR A 55 -12.57 1.37 -10.90
CA TYR A 55 -12.52 2.58 -10.11
C TYR A 55 -13.91 3.15 -9.98
N PHE A 56 -14.07 4.13 -9.08
CA PHE A 56 -15.33 4.85 -8.94
C PHE A 56 -15.15 6.31 -9.31
N VAL A 57 -16.23 6.90 -9.80
CA VAL A 57 -16.33 8.34 -10.05
C VAL A 57 -17.46 8.86 -9.19
N GLN A 58 -17.16 9.86 -8.36
CA GLN A 58 -18.17 10.63 -7.65
C GLN A 58 -18.47 11.88 -8.46
N ARG A 59 -19.74 12.04 -8.85
CA ARG A 59 -20.25 13.23 -9.53
C ARG A 59 -21.76 13.30 -9.40
N THR A 60 -22.27 14.36 -8.78
CA THR A 60 -23.72 14.56 -8.65
C THR A 60 -24.26 15.44 -9.78
N TYR A 61 -25.59 15.50 -9.90
CA TYR A 61 -26.29 16.34 -10.88
C TYR A 61 -27.11 17.43 -10.19
N ASP A 62 -27.43 18.49 -10.93
CA ASP A 62 -28.20 19.66 -10.48
C ASP A 62 -29.66 19.36 -10.10
N ILE A 63 -30.09 18.12 -10.29
CA ILE A 63 -31.40 17.61 -9.90
C ILE A 63 -31.58 17.60 -8.37
N PHE A 64 -30.58 17.13 -7.62
CA PHE A 64 -30.68 16.98 -6.15
C PHE A 64 -29.88 18.02 -5.37
N TYR A 65 -28.85 18.58 -6.00
CA TYR A 65 -27.98 19.58 -5.40
C TYR A 65 -27.93 20.79 -6.31
N GLN A 66 -28.66 21.83 -5.96
CA GLN A 66 -28.63 23.10 -6.68
C GLN A 66 -27.34 23.87 -6.36
N GLY A 67 -26.85 24.62 -7.35
CA GLY A 67 -25.66 25.48 -7.24
C GLY A 67 -24.33 24.75 -7.37
N ASP A 68 -23.28 25.31 -6.75
CA ASP A 68 -21.98 24.65 -6.59
C ASP A 68 -22.16 23.35 -5.79
N ARG A 69 -21.56 22.26 -6.26
CA ARG A 69 -21.67 20.90 -5.73
C ARG A 69 -20.36 20.35 -5.18
N THR A 70 -19.34 21.19 -5.05
CA THR A 70 -18.03 20.84 -4.46
C THR A 70 -18.20 20.15 -3.11
N ASP A 71 -19.09 20.69 -2.26
CA ASP A 71 -19.42 20.12 -0.96
C ASP A 71 -19.97 18.68 -1.07
N ALA A 72 -20.97 18.47 -1.93
CA ALA A 72 -21.53 17.14 -2.17
C ALA A 72 -20.47 16.19 -2.73
N HIS A 73 -19.60 16.67 -3.62
CA HIS A 73 -18.58 15.84 -4.24
C HIS A 73 -17.54 15.34 -3.24
N VAL A 74 -17.01 16.26 -2.43
CA VAL A 74 -16.03 15.94 -1.40
C VAL A 74 -16.66 15.11 -0.30
N VAL A 75 -17.79 15.53 0.28
CA VAL A 75 -18.45 14.81 1.38
C VAL A 75 -18.80 13.37 0.98
N LEU A 76 -19.52 13.17 -0.12
CA LEU A 76 -19.98 11.83 -0.53
C LEU A 76 -18.80 10.90 -0.85
N SER A 77 -17.74 11.42 -1.48
CA SER A 77 -16.53 10.63 -1.75
C SER A 77 -15.82 10.18 -0.47
N LEU A 78 -15.74 11.05 0.54
CA LEU A 78 -15.13 10.75 1.84
C LEU A 78 -15.94 9.68 2.59
N MET A 79 -17.26 9.82 2.61
CA MET A 79 -18.15 8.84 3.25
C MET A 79 -18.08 7.47 2.57
N PHE A 80 -18.10 7.46 1.24
CA PHE A 80 -18.00 6.21 0.47
C PHE A 80 -16.64 5.54 0.66
N SER A 81 -15.54 6.31 0.62
CA SER A 81 -14.19 5.75 0.81
C SER A 81 -13.96 5.25 2.23
N SER A 82 -14.53 5.95 3.24
CA SER A 82 -14.55 5.47 4.62
C SER A 82 -15.32 4.15 4.74
N TYR A 83 -16.46 4.03 4.06
CA TYR A 83 -17.22 2.78 3.99
C TYR A 83 -16.42 1.66 3.33
N LEU A 84 -15.82 1.91 2.17
CA LEU A 84 -14.96 0.94 1.49
C LEU A 84 -13.82 0.45 2.39
N ARG A 85 -13.20 1.36 3.14
CA ARG A 85 -12.09 1.03 4.04
C ARG A 85 -12.52 0.21 5.26
N LEU A 86 -13.68 0.53 5.84
CA LEU A 86 -14.15 -0.02 7.12
C LEU A 86 -15.16 -1.17 6.97
N SER A 87 -15.67 -1.42 5.78
CA SER A 87 -16.58 -2.54 5.51
C SER A 87 -15.87 -3.89 5.58
N GLY A 88 -16.62 -4.99 5.61
CA GLY A 88 -16.09 -6.36 5.66
C GLY A 88 -15.27 -6.80 4.44
N PHE A 89 -15.14 -5.95 3.42
CA PHE A 89 -14.27 -6.13 2.26
C PHE A 89 -13.40 -4.90 2.11
N PRO A 90 -12.35 -4.74 2.94
CA PRO A 90 -11.64 -3.49 3.04
C PRO A 90 -10.93 -3.20 1.73
N ILE A 91 -11.16 -2.01 1.19
CA ILE A 91 -10.49 -1.45 0.02
C ILE A 91 -9.88 -0.13 0.45
N SER A 92 -8.58 0.05 0.22
CA SER A 92 -7.92 1.34 0.41
C SER A 92 -7.79 2.06 -0.91
N THR A 93 -8.15 3.35 -0.90
CA THR A 93 -8.36 4.16 -2.09
C THR A 93 -7.52 5.42 -2.07
N SER A 94 -7.12 5.90 -3.25
CA SER A 94 -6.71 7.29 -3.47
C SER A 94 -7.89 8.13 -3.97
N LEU A 95 -7.96 9.37 -3.53
CA LEU A 95 -8.97 10.34 -3.95
C LEU A 95 -8.33 11.45 -4.78
N PHE A 96 -8.88 11.73 -5.96
CA PHE A 96 -8.37 12.77 -6.85
C PHE A 96 -9.49 13.69 -7.30
N ASP A 97 -9.26 14.99 -7.15
CA ASP A 97 -10.22 16.02 -7.53
C ASP A 97 -10.19 16.23 -9.03
N ILE A 98 -11.38 16.32 -9.63
CA ILE A 98 -11.55 16.74 -11.01
C ILE A 98 -11.80 18.24 -10.96
N ALA A 99 -10.82 19.04 -11.38
CA ALA A 99 -10.92 20.48 -11.37
C ALA A 99 -12.12 20.97 -12.20
N HIS A 100 -12.86 21.94 -11.67
CA HIS A 100 -13.86 22.68 -12.42
C HIS A 100 -13.19 23.86 -13.16
N PRO A 101 -13.77 24.37 -14.26
CA PRO A 101 -13.28 25.61 -14.89
C PRO A 101 -13.45 26.86 -14.02
N VAL A 102 -14.36 26.84 -13.05
CA VAL A 102 -14.46 27.87 -12.02
C VAL A 102 -13.45 27.55 -10.92
N GLU A 103 -12.69 28.57 -10.53
CA GLU A 103 -11.71 28.48 -9.46
C GLU A 103 -12.37 28.03 -8.15
N ASP A 104 -11.64 27.26 -7.35
CA ASP A 104 -12.08 26.69 -6.06
C ASP A 104 -13.29 25.75 -6.12
N GLU A 105 -13.73 25.34 -7.31
CA GLU A 105 -14.79 24.34 -7.47
C GLU A 105 -14.24 22.96 -7.92
N VAL A 106 -14.81 21.91 -7.34
CA VAL A 106 -14.53 20.52 -7.69
C VAL A 106 -15.68 19.98 -8.53
N TRP A 107 -15.39 19.58 -9.77
CA TRP A 107 -16.38 19.06 -10.72
C TRP A 107 -16.84 17.62 -10.43
N GLY A 108 -16.01 16.88 -9.71
CA GLY A 108 -16.23 15.49 -9.31
C GLY A 108 -14.93 14.93 -8.74
N ARG A 109 -14.93 13.65 -8.35
CA ARG A 109 -13.72 13.00 -7.82
C ARG A 109 -13.56 11.59 -8.36
N TYR A 110 -12.32 11.21 -8.65
CA TYR A 110 -11.96 9.81 -8.80
C TYR A 110 -11.70 9.18 -7.45
N ILE A 111 -12.20 7.97 -7.28
CA ILE A 111 -11.95 7.11 -6.12
C ILE A 111 -11.27 5.86 -6.66
N MET A 112 -9.95 5.83 -6.52
CA MET A 112 -9.07 4.85 -7.16
C MET A 112 -8.63 3.81 -6.14
N PRO A 113 -9.12 2.56 -6.22
CA PRO A 113 -8.62 1.50 -5.36
C PRO A 113 -7.15 1.17 -5.65
N GLU A 114 -6.30 1.06 -4.62
CA GLU A 114 -4.89 0.69 -4.80
C GLU A 114 -4.50 -0.58 -4.05
N GLN A 115 -5.00 -0.77 -2.82
CA GLN A 115 -4.81 -2.01 -2.08
C GLN A 115 -6.11 -2.84 -2.12
N LEU A 116 -6.05 -3.91 -2.89
CA LEU A 116 -7.17 -4.80 -3.21
C LEU A 116 -6.82 -6.28 -2.97
N PRO A 117 -6.45 -6.69 -1.73
CA PRO A 117 -5.97 -8.04 -1.45
C PRO A 117 -6.97 -9.13 -1.88
N SER A 118 -8.26 -8.92 -1.63
CA SER A 118 -9.33 -9.86 -1.99
C SER A 118 -9.61 -9.98 -3.50
N PHE A 119 -8.97 -9.18 -4.35
CA PHE A 119 -9.12 -9.20 -5.81
C PHE A 119 -7.91 -9.79 -6.54
N LEU A 120 -6.89 -10.23 -5.81
CA LEU A 120 -5.76 -10.95 -6.38
C LEU A 120 -6.16 -12.37 -6.79
N GLY A 121 -5.53 -12.89 -7.86
CA GLY A 121 -5.62 -14.30 -8.22
C GLY A 121 -6.88 -14.74 -8.97
N ILE A 122 -7.59 -13.82 -9.64
CA ILE A 122 -8.67 -14.18 -10.56
C ILE A 122 -8.09 -15.06 -11.67
N SER A 123 -8.52 -16.33 -11.71
CA SER A 123 -7.98 -17.36 -12.59
C SER A 123 -9.02 -17.95 -13.54
N ASN A 124 -10.30 -17.68 -13.29
CA ASN A 124 -11.41 -18.17 -14.08
C ASN A 124 -12.61 -17.20 -14.03
N GLU A 125 -13.60 -17.46 -14.88
CA GLU A 125 -14.78 -16.61 -15.06
C GLU A 125 -15.71 -16.58 -13.84
N GLU A 126 -15.84 -17.68 -13.10
CA GLU A 126 -16.67 -17.74 -11.89
C GLU A 126 -16.14 -16.79 -10.81
N GLN A 127 -14.81 -16.79 -10.60
CA GLN A 127 -14.15 -15.86 -9.71
C GLN A 127 -14.31 -14.41 -10.18
N LEU A 128 -14.21 -14.16 -11.49
CA LEU A 128 -14.45 -12.82 -12.05
C LEU A 128 -15.88 -12.32 -11.73
N ARG A 129 -16.89 -13.18 -11.96
CA ARG A 129 -18.29 -12.87 -11.65
C ARG A 129 -18.50 -12.61 -10.16
N GLU A 130 -17.88 -13.41 -9.30
CA GLU A 130 -17.92 -13.20 -7.85
C GLU A 130 -17.34 -11.83 -7.47
N LYS A 131 -16.20 -11.42 -8.03
CA LYS A 131 -15.61 -10.11 -7.75
C LYS A 131 -16.46 -8.96 -8.25
N ILE A 132 -17.03 -9.07 -9.45
CA ILE A 132 -17.98 -8.09 -9.99
C ILE A 132 -19.21 -7.97 -9.09
N TYR A 133 -19.77 -9.11 -8.65
CA TYR A 133 -20.89 -9.14 -7.71
C TYR A 133 -20.56 -8.43 -6.40
N ILE A 134 -19.38 -8.69 -5.82
CA ILE A 134 -18.93 -8.03 -4.58
C ILE A 134 -18.84 -6.52 -4.77
N ILE A 135 -18.25 -6.02 -5.87
CA ILE A 135 -18.13 -4.58 -6.13
C ILE A 135 -19.51 -3.92 -6.23
N ILE A 136 -20.38 -4.47 -7.07
CA ILE A 136 -21.73 -3.92 -7.30
C ILE A 136 -22.56 -3.95 -6.02
N SER A 137 -22.54 -5.08 -5.31
CA SER A 137 -23.28 -5.24 -4.05
C SER A 137 -22.78 -4.31 -2.95
N THR A 138 -21.46 -4.08 -2.89
CA THR A 138 -20.85 -3.15 -1.91
C THR A 138 -21.35 -1.73 -2.13
N VAL A 139 -21.41 -1.28 -3.38
CA VAL A 139 -21.94 0.05 -3.74
C VAL A 139 -23.43 0.17 -3.44
N ALA A 140 -24.21 -0.87 -3.77
CA ALA A 140 -25.64 -0.89 -3.49
C ALA A 140 -25.94 -0.85 -1.97
N ASN A 141 -25.19 -1.64 -1.19
CA ASN A 141 -25.29 -1.69 0.27
C ASN A 141 -24.89 -0.37 0.92
N TRP A 142 -23.79 0.25 0.45
CA TRP A 142 -23.40 1.57 0.89
C TRP A 142 -24.51 2.58 0.68
N ARG A 143 -25.06 2.66 -0.55
CA ARG A 143 -26.12 3.60 -0.89
C ARG A 143 -27.32 3.46 0.05
N GLN A 144 -27.78 2.24 0.28
CA GLN A 144 -28.92 1.99 1.17
C GLN A 144 -28.59 2.44 2.61
N LEU A 145 -27.47 1.96 3.16
CA LEU A 145 -27.08 2.27 4.53
C LEU A 145 -26.85 3.77 4.73
N PHE A 146 -26.22 4.43 3.76
CA PHE A 146 -25.94 5.86 3.83
C PHE A 146 -27.22 6.67 3.95
N TRP A 147 -28.23 6.41 3.10
CA TRP A 147 -29.50 7.12 3.16
C TRP A 147 -30.33 6.82 4.41
N GLU A 148 -30.19 5.63 5.00
CA GLU A 148 -30.78 5.33 6.32
C GLU A 148 -30.22 6.22 7.43
N PHE A 149 -28.95 6.62 7.35
CA PHE A 149 -28.31 7.48 8.35
C PHE A 149 -28.60 8.97 8.13
N VAL A 150 -28.52 9.44 6.89
CA VAL A 150 -28.50 10.88 6.60
C VAL A 150 -29.83 11.42 6.06
N GLY A 151 -30.76 10.51 5.76
CA GLY A 151 -32.05 10.79 5.13
C GLY A 151 -31.97 10.92 3.61
N CYS A 152 -33.05 10.50 2.94
CA CYS A 152 -33.14 10.53 1.49
C CYS A 152 -33.37 11.97 0.97
N PRO A 153 -32.57 12.47 0.01
CA PRO A 153 -32.70 13.82 -0.53
C PRO A 153 -33.72 13.92 -1.69
N CYS A 154 -34.60 12.93 -1.90
CA CYS A 154 -35.53 12.96 -3.02
C CYS A 154 -36.66 13.97 -2.83
N ASP A 155 -37.16 14.56 -3.93
CA ASP A 155 -38.21 15.59 -3.91
C ASP A 155 -39.41 15.23 -3.05
N LYS A 156 -39.83 13.95 -3.07
CA LYS A 156 -40.93 13.48 -2.23
C LYS A 156 -40.62 13.66 -0.74
N CYS A 157 -39.48 13.14 -0.28
CA CYS A 157 -39.05 13.26 1.12
C CYS A 157 -38.80 14.72 1.51
N MET A 158 -38.20 15.49 0.62
CA MET A 158 -37.91 16.91 0.84
C MET A 158 -39.19 17.74 1.02
N ASN A 159 -40.21 17.50 0.19
CA ASN A 159 -41.51 18.16 0.29
C ASN A 159 -42.31 17.70 1.51
N GLU A 160 -42.27 16.40 1.84
CA GLU A 160 -42.92 15.85 3.04
C GLU A 160 -42.34 16.47 4.33
N ASP A 161 -41.02 16.66 4.38
CA ASP A 161 -40.32 17.24 5.53
C ASP A 161 -40.26 18.79 5.50
N GLY A 162 -40.71 19.43 4.42
CA GLY A 162 -40.66 20.89 4.25
C GLY A 162 -39.25 21.47 4.19
N ILE A 163 -38.28 20.73 3.64
CA ILE A 163 -36.86 21.11 3.61
C ILE A 163 -36.54 21.80 2.28
N ASN A 164 -35.86 22.95 2.34
CA ASN A 164 -35.20 23.56 1.19
C ASN A 164 -33.70 23.24 1.25
N ASN A 165 -33.16 22.56 0.23
CA ASN A 165 -31.76 22.13 0.18
C ASN A 165 -30.85 23.00 -0.68
N GLN A 166 -31.27 24.25 -0.92
CA GLN A 166 -30.38 25.23 -1.51
C GLN A 166 -29.13 25.37 -0.65
N ARG A 167 -27.99 25.44 -1.32
CA ARG A 167 -26.70 25.59 -0.65
C ARG A 167 -26.64 26.98 -0.03
N ASP A 168 -26.36 27.00 1.25
CA ASP A 168 -26.15 28.24 2.01
C ASP A 168 -24.65 28.48 2.17
N TYR A 169 -24.25 29.75 2.12
CA TYR A 169 -22.87 30.21 2.24
C TYR A 169 -22.63 30.99 3.53
N ASP A 170 -23.66 31.18 4.36
CA ASP A 170 -23.51 31.69 5.73
C ASP A 170 -22.88 30.60 6.60
N LEU A 171 -21.57 30.40 6.44
CA LEU A 171 -20.81 29.48 7.28
C LEU A 171 -20.62 30.09 8.68
N GLN A 172 -20.50 29.23 9.70
CA GLN A 172 -20.02 29.71 10.98
C GLN A 172 -18.54 30.13 10.84
N ASP A 173 -18.25 31.43 11.01
CA ASP A 173 -16.89 32.02 11.03
C ASP A 173 -15.88 31.13 11.78
N ARG A 174 -16.36 30.48 12.83
CA ARG A 174 -15.65 29.51 13.67
C ARG A 174 -14.90 28.41 12.91
N LEU A 175 -15.46 27.83 11.84
CA LEU A 175 -14.77 26.76 11.09
C LEU A 175 -13.59 27.31 10.29
N ILE A 176 -13.79 28.44 9.64
CA ILE A 176 -12.76 29.13 8.85
C ILE A 176 -11.62 29.56 9.78
N GLU A 177 -11.95 30.25 10.88
CA GLU A 177 -11.00 30.67 11.91
C GLU A 177 -10.20 29.49 12.49
N SER A 178 -10.84 28.34 12.66
CA SER A 178 -10.19 27.14 13.20
C SER A 178 -9.12 26.58 12.27
N VAL A 179 -9.37 26.57 10.95
CA VAL A 179 -8.38 26.15 9.93
C VAL A 179 -7.29 27.20 9.80
N GLU A 180 -7.66 28.48 9.71
CA GLU A 180 -6.70 29.59 9.56
C GLU A 180 -5.74 29.71 10.73
N LYS A 181 -6.19 29.36 11.94
CA LYS A 181 -5.32 29.34 13.12
C LYS A 181 -4.22 28.26 13.04
N VAL A 182 -4.48 27.16 12.34
CA VAL A 182 -3.53 26.04 12.20
C VAL A 182 -2.64 26.23 10.95
N TYR A 183 -3.23 26.62 9.82
CA TYR A 183 -2.54 26.66 8.52
C TYR A 183 -2.25 28.07 8.00
N GLY A 184 -2.79 29.11 8.64
CA GLY A 184 -2.72 30.49 8.15
C GLY A 184 -3.81 30.82 7.13
N LEU A 185 -3.71 32.01 6.54
CA LEU A 185 -4.61 32.44 5.47
C LEU A 185 -4.31 31.65 4.20
N SER A 186 -5.35 31.03 3.64
CA SER A 186 -5.30 30.32 2.36
C SER A 186 -6.13 31.07 1.33
N SER A 187 -5.70 31.03 0.07
CA SER A 187 -6.33 31.78 -1.01
C SER A 187 -7.47 30.98 -1.65
N HIS A 188 -7.36 29.66 -1.65
CA HIS A 188 -8.27 28.75 -2.33
C HIS A 188 -9.11 27.96 -1.32
N LYS A 189 -10.35 28.41 -1.12
CA LYS A 189 -11.28 27.83 -0.15
C LYS A 189 -12.67 27.67 -0.74
N ASN A 190 -13.29 26.54 -0.43
CA ASN A 190 -14.67 26.27 -0.77
C ASN A 190 -15.46 25.91 0.49
N HIS A 191 -16.64 26.50 0.67
CA HIS A 191 -17.43 26.29 1.88
C HIS A 191 -18.93 26.37 1.60
N GLY A 192 -19.74 25.78 2.47
CA GLY A 192 -21.19 25.96 2.45
C GLY A 192 -21.91 24.96 3.35
N SER A 193 -23.22 25.07 3.44
CA SER A 193 -24.04 24.19 4.24
C SER A 193 -25.27 23.68 3.48
N ARG A 194 -25.77 22.53 3.92
CA ARG A 194 -26.98 21.90 3.41
C ARG A 194 -27.81 21.31 4.54
N MET A 195 -29.12 21.22 4.31
CA MET A 195 -30.06 20.64 5.26
C MET A 195 -30.25 19.13 5.09
N ARG A 196 -30.22 18.62 3.85
CA ARG A 196 -30.40 17.19 3.55
C ARG A 196 -29.49 16.71 2.39
N PRO A 197 -28.51 15.83 2.65
CA PRO A 197 -28.00 15.49 3.98
C PRO A 197 -27.51 16.74 4.72
N ASN A 198 -27.53 16.70 6.05
CA ASN A 198 -27.12 17.85 6.85
C ASN A 198 -25.59 17.93 6.97
N TRP A 199 -25.01 19.08 6.61
CA TRP A 199 -23.62 19.39 6.89
C TRP A 199 -23.34 20.89 6.86
N ASN A 200 -22.36 21.34 7.64
CA ASN A 200 -21.57 22.54 7.37
C ASN A 200 -20.19 22.09 6.90
N TYR A 201 -19.76 22.60 5.74
CA TYR A 201 -18.59 22.12 5.02
C TYR A 201 -17.60 23.26 4.79
N LEU A 202 -16.33 22.96 5.02
CA LEU A 202 -15.20 23.80 4.64
C LEU A 202 -14.12 22.91 4.03
N TYR A 203 -13.60 23.33 2.89
CA TYR A 203 -12.44 22.73 2.25
C TYR A 203 -11.43 23.82 1.92
N ASP A 204 -10.29 23.74 2.60
CA ASP A 204 -9.09 24.50 2.26
C ASP A 204 -8.29 23.66 1.25
N ILE A 205 -8.32 24.11 -0.01
CA ILE A 205 -7.75 23.37 -1.14
C ILE A 205 -6.22 23.44 -1.08
N ASP A 206 -5.67 24.60 -0.73
CA ASP A 206 -4.22 24.83 -0.62
C ASP A 206 -3.56 23.90 0.40
N ASN A 207 -4.22 23.68 1.53
CA ASN A 207 -3.71 22.84 2.61
C ASN A 207 -4.21 21.39 2.56
N GLU A 208 -5.11 21.10 1.61
CA GLU A 208 -5.85 19.84 1.46
C GLU A 208 -6.58 19.41 2.75
N VAL A 209 -7.28 20.36 3.40
CA VAL A 209 -7.96 20.13 4.68
C VAL A 209 -9.46 20.29 4.52
N THR A 210 -10.21 19.23 4.80
CA THR A 210 -11.68 19.27 4.83
C THR A 210 -12.19 19.15 6.25
N LEU A 211 -13.10 20.05 6.64
CA LEU A 211 -13.89 19.98 7.86
C LEU A 211 -15.37 19.85 7.51
N ILE A 212 -16.05 18.89 8.15
CA ILE A 212 -17.48 18.65 7.98
C ILE A 212 -18.11 18.59 9.37
N GLU A 213 -18.95 19.56 9.70
CA GLU A 213 -19.81 19.50 10.88
C GLU A 213 -21.12 18.81 10.52
N SER A 214 -21.35 17.61 11.02
CA SER A 214 -22.60 16.87 10.80
C SER A 214 -22.74 15.74 11.80
N LYS A 215 -23.84 15.74 12.57
CA LYS A 215 -24.12 14.68 13.55
C LYS A 215 -24.38 13.36 12.84
N GLU A 216 -25.11 13.39 11.74
CA GLU A 216 -25.50 12.23 10.95
C GLU A 216 -24.28 11.57 10.32
N LEU A 217 -23.40 12.35 9.68
CA LEU A 217 -22.20 11.82 9.03
C LEU A 217 -21.16 11.33 10.04
N SER A 218 -20.95 12.06 11.13
CA SER A 218 -20.04 11.61 12.19
C SER A 218 -20.54 10.32 12.84
N ASN A 219 -21.85 10.20 13.11
CA ASN A 219 -22.45 8.96 13.61
C ASN A 219 -22.33 7.80 12.61
N PHE A 220 -22.51 8.06 11.31
CA PHE A 220 -22.32 7.05 10.26
C PHE A 220 -20.91 6.45 10.32
N ILE A 221 -19.87 7.28 10.31
CA ILE A 221 -18.48 6.80 10.37
C ILE A 221 -18.20 6.12 11.73
N GLN A 222 -18.67 6.67 12.85
CA GLN A 222 -18.52 6.02 14.16
C GLN A 222 -19.15 4.63 14.22
N LYS A 223 -20.31 4.44 13.57
CA LYS A 223 -20.95 3.12 13.50
C LYS A 223 -20.11 2.14 12.70
N LEU A 224 -19.52 2.58 11.59
CA LEU A 224 -18.60 1.75 10.79
C LEU A 224 -17.37 1.37 11.61
N LEU A 225 -16.77 2.34 12.31
CA LEU A 225 -15.62 2.15 13.18
C LEU A 225 -15.91 1.13 14.29
N GLY A 226 -17.08 1.23 14.95
CA GLY A 226 -17.48 0.31 16.02
C GLY A 226 -17.66 -1.15 15.57
N ASN A 227 -17.86 -1.38 14.26
CA ASN A 227 -17.97 -2.71 13.68
C ASN A 227 -16.65 -3.23 13.09
N SER A 228 -15.59 -2.41 13.09
CA SER A 228 -14.31 -2.71 12.46
C SER A 228 -13.24 -3.11 13.48
N GLU A 229 -12.34 -4.03 13.10
CA GLU A 229 -11.24 -4.47 13.98
C GLU A 229 -9.94 -3.68 13.76
N PHE A 230 -9.89 -2.73 12.83
CA PHE A 230 -8.65 -2.08 12.39
C PHE A 230 -7.88 -1.36 13.52
N THR A 231 -8.57 -0.91 14.58
CA THR A 231 -7.92 -0.26 15.73
C THR A 231 -7.06 -1.20 16.58
N LYS A 232 -7.23 -2.53 16.43
CA LYS A 232 -6.49 -3.54 17.21
C LYS A 232 -5.05 -3.75 16.73
N ASN A 233 -4.75 -3.40 15.48
CA ASN A 233 -3.50 -3.76 14.81
C ASN A 233 -2.69 -2.52 14.39
N ILE A 234 -2.51 -1.61 15.34
CA ILE A 234 -1.67 -0.41 15.18
C ILE A 234 -0.35 -0.64 15.89
N ILE A 235 0.77 -0.43 15.18
CA ILE A 235 2.13 -0.61 15.69
C ILE A 235 2.81 0.75 15.70
N ASP A 236 3.40 1.13 16.84
CA ASP A 236 4.17 2.36 16.95
C ASP A 236 5.52 2.25 16.21
N GLY A 237 5.68 3.11 15.21
CA GLY A 237 6.94 3.34 14.53
C GLY A 237 7.77 4.44 15.17
N ILE A 238 8.78 4.91 14.44
CA ILE A 238 9.62 6.05 14.76
C ILE A 238 8.93 7.36 14.34
N ASN A 239 8.47 7.44 13.09
CA ASN A 239 7.92 8.67 12.50
C ASN A 239 6.39 8.71 12.52
N GLY A 240 5.74 7.64 12.98
CA GLY A 240 4.29 7.52 12.96
C GLY A 240 3.84 6.13 13.38
N GLN A 241 2.61 5.77 13.01
CA GLN A 241 2.01 4.49 13.36
C GLN A 241 1.74 3.67 12.10
N LEU A 242 2.11 2.39 12.13
CA LEU A 242 1.78 1.44 11.06
C LEU A 242 0.43 0.80 11.38
N VAL A 243 -0.48 0.83 10.42
CA VAL A 243 -1.81 0.23 10.52
C VAL A 243 -1.84 -1.01 9.63
N VAL A 244 -2.05 -2.17 10.26
CA VAL A 244 -2.12 -3.47 9.57
C VAL A 244 -3.54 -4.01 9.72
N ASP A 245 -4.36 -3.83 8.70
CA ASP A 245 -5.75 -4.28 8.72
C ASP A 245 -5.97 -5.33 7.63
N ASN A 246 -6.07 -6.60 8.05
CA ASN A 246 -5.99 -7.75 7.16
C ASN A 246 -4.71 -7.71 6.31
N GLU A 247 -4.86 -7.58 4.99
CA GLU A 247 -3.74 -7.45 4.03
C GLU A 247 -3.51 -6.00 3.56
N ILE A 248 -4.28 -5.03 4.08
CA ILE A 248 -4.09 -3.62 3.80
C ILE A 248 -3.13 -3.01 4.81
N ASN A 249 -2.12 -2.33 4.30
CA ASN A 249 -1.06 -1.74 5.09
C ASN A 249 -0.99 -0.24 4.83
N ASN A 250 -1.24 0.56 5.85
CA ASN A 250 -1.22 2.02 5.78
C ASN A 250 -0.34 2.60 6.89
N PHE A 251 0.00 3.87 6.76
CA PHE A 251 0.82 4.61 7.72
C PHE A 251 0.12 5.89 8.14
N ILE A 252 0.18 6.20 9.44
CA ILE A 252 -0.30 7.46 10.00
C ILE A 252 0.93 8.25 10.46
N PRO A 253 1.35 9.29 9.72
CA PRO A 253 2.45 10.15 10.13
C PRO A 253 2.17 10.83 11.47
N LYS A 254 3.21 10.93 12.31
CA LYS A 254 3.12 11.62 13.61
C LYS A 254 2.84 13.12 13.45
N GLU A 255 3.35 13.74 12.39
CA GLU A 255 3.09 15.15 12.06
C GLU A 255 1.61 15.38 11.74
N SER A 256 1.04 14.55 10.87
CA SER A 256 -0.40 14.62 10.55
C SER A 256 -1.31 14.33 11.74
N ARG A 257 -0.90 13.46 12.67
CA ARG A 257 -1.63 13.29 13.94
C ARG A 257 -1.61 14.58 14.77
N LYS A 258 -0.48 15.30 14.84
CA LYS A 258 -0.42 16.59 15.54
C LYS A 258 -1.29 17.65 14.87
N GLU A 259 -1.31 17.70 13.53
CA GLU A 259 -2.19 18.60 12.78
C GLU A 259 -3.67 18.36 13.14
N ILE A 260 -4.08 17.09 13.21
CA ILE A 260 -5.43 16.71 13.66
C ILE A 260 -5.68 17.11 15.12
N ASP A 261 -4.72 16.87 16.01
CA ASP A 261 -4.84 17.26 17.43
C ASP A 261 -5.05 18.77 17.57
N GLU A 262 -4.35 19.57 16.78
CA GLU A 262 -4.47 21.03 16.78
C GLU A 262 -5.84 21.49 16.25
N LEU A 263 -6.31 20.91 15.14
CA LEU A 263 -7.65 21.17 14.59
C LEU A 263 -8.76 20.80 15.58
N ILE A 264 -8.68 19.64 16.22
CA ILE A 264 -9.69 19.22 17.21
C ILE A 264 -9.68 20.17 18.41
N LYS A 265 -8.50 20.61 18.87
CA LYS A 265 -8.39 21.59 19.97
C LYS A 265 -9.01 22.93 19.59
N THR A 266 -8.83 23.41 18.36
CA THR A 266 -9.42 24.69 17.92
C THR A 266 -10.93 24.60 17.75
N ILE A 267 -11.43 23.48 17.22
CA ILE A 267 -12.87 23.31 16.94
C ILE A 267 -13.64 22.93 18.21
N ASN A 268 -13.17 21.99 19.02
CA ASN A 268 -13.96 21.50 20.17
C ASN A 268 -13.63 22.18 21.50
N ASN A 269 -12.58 22.99 21.59
CA ASN A 269 -12.06 23.54 22.86
C ASN A 269 -11.77 22.47 23.94
N GLU A 270 -11.78 21.19 23.57
CA GLU A 270 -11.52 20.06 24.45
C GLU A 270 -10.05 19.63 24.34
N LYS A 271 -9.48 19.22 25.48
CA LYS A 271 -8.14 18.62 25.51
C LYS A 271 -8.27 17.12 25.31
N GLU A 272 -7.65 16.64 24.23
CA GLU A 272 -7.31 15.24 23.99
C GLU A 272 -8.49 14.26 24.13
N ALA A 273 -9.31 14.19 23.09
CA ALA A 273 -10.15 13.03 22.85
C ALA A 273 -9.30 11.94 22.18
N ASN A 274 -9.42 10.68 22.61
CA ASN A 274 -8.93 9.56 21.82
C ASN A 274 -9.83 9.42 20.58
N TYR A 275 -9.32 9.80 19.41
CA TYR A 275 -10.05 9.70 18.15
C TYR A 275 -9.39 8.68 17.21
N PRO A 276 -10.18 7.86 16.51
CA PRO A 276 -9.67 6.95 15.50
C PRO A 276 -9.30 7.72 14.22
N ILE A 277 -8.17 7.37 13.62
CA ILE A 277 -7.76 7.86 12.30
C ILE A 277 -7.89 6.71 11.32
N ILE A 278 -8.66 6.90 10.27
CA ILE A 278 -8.87 5.98 9.14
C ILE A 278 -7.91 6.40 8.03
N PRO A 279 -6.80 5.68 7.81
CA PRO A 279 -5.91 5.96 6.72
C PRO A 279 -6.42 5.33 5.42
N LEU A 280 -6.39 6.13 4.36
CA LEU A 280 -6.52 5.72 2.96
C LEU A 280 -5.12 5.72 2.32
N GLU A 281 -5.00 5.82 0.99
CA GLU A 281 -3.68 5.89 0.34
C GLU A 281 -3.08 7.30 0.38
N ASN A 282 -3.90 8.31 0.09
CA ASN A 282 -3.50 9.72 0.03
C ASN A 282 -4.34 10.60 0.96
N MET A 283 -4.99 10.00 1.96
CA MET A 283 -5.85 10.74 2.88
C MET A 283 -5.88 10.12 4.27
N LEU A 284 -6.11 10.96 5.27
CA LEU A 284 -6.41 10.57 6.64
C LEU A 284 -7.77 11.14 7.02
N ILE A 285 -8.69 10.29 7.49
CA ILE A 285 -10.03 10.70 7.91
C ILE A 285 -10.16 10.41 9.41
N THR A 286 -10.65 11.38 10.18
CA THR A 286 -10.95 11.20 11.61
C THR A 286 -12.34 11.72 11.94
N VAL A 287 -12.87 11.28 13.07
CA VAL A 287 -14.14 11.75 13.61
C VAL A 287 -13.94 12.24 15.03
N SER A 288 -14.35 13.48 15.28
CA SER A 288 -14.45 14.08 16.61
C SER A 288 -15.83 14.73 16.71
N TYR A 289 -16.80 13.99 17.22
CA TYR A 289 -18.23 14.35 17.14
C TYR A 289 -18.49 15.83 17.51
N PRO A 290 -19.31 16.57 16.73
CA PRO A 290 -20.01 16.17 15.49
C PRO A 290 -19.18 16.35 14.20
N PHE A 291 -17.86 16.50 14.30
CA PHE A 291 -16.99 16.81 13.16
C PHE A 291 -16.40 15.56 12.52
N VAL A 292 -16.34 15.57 11.19
CA VAL A 292 -15.47 14.72 10.38
C VAL A 292 -14.36 15.61 9.81
N ILE A 293 -13.11 15.17 9.94
CA ILE A 293 -11.93 15.90 9.46
C ILE A 293 -11.20 14.99 8.47
N ALA A 294 -10.84 15.52 7.30
CA ALA A 294 -10.02 14.81 6.34
C ALA A 294 -8.79 15.64 5.94
N LEU A 295 -7.62 15.02 5.92
CA LEU A 295 -6.36 15.63 5.49
C LEU A 295 -5.79 14.88 4.29
N GLY A 296 -5.50 15.59 3.20
CA GLY A 296 -4.77 15.06 2.04
C GLY A 296 -3.30 14.83 2.40
N ARG A 297 -2.93 13.60 2.75
CA ARG A 297 -1.57 13.24 3.17
C ARG A 297 -1.27 11.83 2.70
N GLN A 298 -0.05 11.60 2.22
CA GLN A 298 0.39 10.26 1.84
C GLN A 298 0.42 9.35 3.08
N SER A 299 -0.37 8.29 3.03
CA SER A 299 -0.61 7.35 4.14
C SER A 299 -0.71 5.90 3.65
N GLY A 300 -0.44 5.68 2.37
CA GLY A 300 -0.57 4.41 1.70
C GLY A 300 0.54 3.40 1.95
N LYS A 301 0.54 2.35 1.11
CA LYS A 301 1.48 1.22 1.22
C LYS A 301 2.95 1.62 1.11
N GLN A 302 3.25 2.66 0.34
CA GLN A 302 4.61 3.15 0.16
C GLN A 302 5.19 3.66 1.49
N GLU A 303 4.47 4.56 2.16
CA GLU A 303 4.87 5.12 3.45
C GLU A 303 4.96 4.04 4.54
N PHE A 304 4.02 3.10 4.54
CA PHE A 304 4.10 1.92 5.42
C PHE A 304 5.40 1.14 5.21
N ASN A 305 5.79 0.86 3.97
CA ASN A 305 7.01 0.11 3.68
C ASN A 305 8.26 0.89 4.09
N THR A 306 8.30 2.20 3.83
CA THR A 306 9.40 3.07 4.26
C THR A 306 9.60 2.99 5.77
N GLU A 307 8.52 3.17 6.54
CA GLU A 307 8.58 3.10 7.99
C GLU A 307 8.93 1.70 8.50
N ARG A 308 8.39 0.64 7.87
CA ARG A 308 8.72 -0.74 8.21
C ARG A 308 10.22 -1.01 8.07
N GLU A 309 10.86 -0.49 7.04
CA GLU A 309 12.31 -0.64 6.83
C GLU A 309 13.11 0.14 7.89
N ILE A 310 12.64 1.32 8.31
CA ILE A 310 13.22 2.08 9.42
C ILE A 310 13.15 1.29 10.73
N ILE A 311 11.98 0.71 11.05
CA ILE A 311 11.80 -0.16 12.21
C ILE A 311 12.70 -1.38 12.13
N ARG A 312 12.81 -2.01 10.96
CA ARG A 312 13.70 -3.16 10.75
C ARG A 312 15.15 -2.78 11.05
N ASN A 313 15.61 -1.63 10.57
CA ASN A 313 16.96 -1.13 10.85
C ASN A 313 17.16 -0.85 12.35
N ARG A 314 16.16 -0.28 13.03
CA ARG A 314 16.18 -0.11 14.50
C ARG A 314 16.31 -1.45 15.22
N HIS A 315 15.46 -2.43 14.89
CA HIS A 315 15.49 -3.76 15.50
C HIS A 315 16.80 -4.51 15.21
N ASN A 316 17.36 -4.38 14.01
CA ASN A 316 18.65 -4.96 13.66
C ASN A 316 19.76 -4.36 14.53
N ARG A 317 19.76 -3.04 14.70
CA ARG A 317 20.73 -2.34 15.55
C ARG A 317 20.56 -2.70 17.03
N GLU A 318 19.33 -2.74 17.53
CA GLU A 318 19.03 -3.18 18.89
C GLU A 318 19.48 -4.63 19.11
N SER A 319 19.23 -5.51 18.14
CA SER A 319 19.68 -6.91 18.20
C SER A 319 21.20 -7.04 18.19
N GLU A 320 21.89 -6.24 17.36
CA GLU A 320 23.36 -6.19 17.33
C GLU A 320 23.95 -5.78 18.69
N ILE A 321 23.34 -4.79 19.35
CA ILE A 321 23.82 -4.25 20.64
C ILE A 321 23.45 -5.16 21.82
N LEU A 322 22.19 -5.62 21.88
CA LEU A 322 21.64 -6.36 23.01
C LEU A 322 21.96 -7.85 22.97
N PHE A 323 22.05 -8.41 21.75
CA PHE A 323 22.28 -9.84 21.51
C PHE A 323 23.44 -10.04 20.53
N PRO A 324 24.65 -9.56 20.86
CA PRO A 324 25.80 -9.78 20.00
C PRO A 324 26.02 -11.29 19.85
N ILE A 325 26.09 -11.77 18.61
CA ILE A 325 26.38 -13.17 18.33
C ILE A 325 27.87 -13.39 18.59
N PRO A 326 28.25 -14.16 19.62
CA PRO A 326 29.65 -14.35 19.96
C PRO A 326 30.34 -15.34 19.01
N SER A 327 29.58 -16.22 18.34
CA SER A 327 30.08 -17.20 17.38
C SER A 327 28.95 -17.87 16.61
N PHE A 328 29.16 -18.11 15.32
CA PHE A 328 28.31 -18.93 14.46
C PHE A 328 28.78 -20.39 14.45
N ASN A 329 27.87 -21.34 14.60
CA ASN A 329 28.14 -22.78 14.44
C ASN A 329 27.50 -23.26 13.14
N TRP A 330 28.33 -23.42 12.12
CA TRP A 330 27.90 -24.02 10.86
C TRP A 330 27.65 -25.51 11.00
N THR A 331 26.59 -26.00 10.39
CA THR A 331 26.37 -27.44 10.23
C THR A 331 27.51 -28.03 9.39
N GLU A 332 28.01 -29.21 9.74
CA GLU A 332 29.11 -29.84 8.97
C GLU A 332 28.74 -30.10 7.51
N ASN A 333 27.49 -30.49 7.25
CA ASN A 333 26.94 -30.69 5.91
C ASN A 333 25.71 -29.78 5.74
N PRO A 334 25.89 -28.49 5.40
CA PRO A 334 24.75 -27.60 5.20
C PRO A 334 23.89 -28.06 4.03
N CYS A 335 22.57 -28.09 4.24
CA CYS A 335 21.60 -28.32 3.18
C CYS A 335 21.80 -27.30 2.05
N PRO A 336 22.14 -27.73 0.81
CA PRO A 336 22.41 -26.82 -0.31
C PRO A 336 21.23 -25.86 -0.59
N ASP A 337 20.01 -26.37 -0.55
CA ASP A 337 18.79 -25.61 -0.85
C ASP A 337 18.52 -24.53 0.21
N GLN A 338 18.71 -24.87 1.50
CA GLN A 338 18.59 -23.88 2.57
C GLN A 338 19.75 -22.87 2.52
N PHE A 339 20.95 -23.29 2.12
CA PHE A 339 22.09 -22.38 1.96
C PHE A 339 21.83 -21.37 0.84
N GLU A 340 21.36 -21.81 -0.32
CA GLU A 340 20.97 -20.93 -1.41
C GLU A 340 19.84 -19.97 -1.00
N SER A 341 18.85 -20.47 -0.26
CA SER A 341 17.74 -19.67 0.26
C SER A 341 18.20 -18.63 1.29
N LEU A 342 19.19 -18.97 2.12
CA LEU A 342 19.84 -18.04 3.03
C LEU A 342 20.56 -16.93 2.26
N ILE A 343 21.36 -17.28 1.26
CA ILE A 343 22.09 -16.30 0.43
C ILE A 343 21.12 -15.38 -0.31
N LYS A 344 20.03 -15.93 -0.86
CA LYS A 344 18.95 -15.13 -1.44
C LYS A 344 18.39 -14.14 -0.42
N ALA A 345 18.03 -14.62 0.77
CA ALA A 345 17.43 -13.77 1.81
C ALA A 345 18.38 -12.67 2.30
N LEU A 346 19.70 -12.94 2.33
CA LEU A 346 20.72 -11.93 2.63
C LEU A 346 20.87 -10.92 1.49
N LEU A 347 20.96 -11.37 0.24
CA LEU A 347 21.05 -10.50 -0.94
C LEU A 347 19.81 -9.59 -1.08
N GLU A 348 18.61 -10.09 -0.78
CA GLU A 348 17.38 -9.28 -0.79
C GLU A 348 17.38 -8.13 0.25
N ARG A 349 18.33 -8.15 1.19
CA ARG A 349 18.53 -7.11 2.20
C ARG A 349 19.73 -6.22 1.92
N GLU A 350 20.48 -6.49 0.86
CA GLU A 350 21.60 -5.64 0.46
C GLU A 350 21.07 -4.36 -0.19
N PRO A 351 21.54 -3.17 0.22
CA PRO A 351 20.97 -1.89 -0.22
C PRO A 351 21.10 -1.64 -1.73
N ASN A 352 22.09 -2.28 -2.37
CA ASN A 352 22.35 -2.12 -3.80
C ASN A 352 21.74 -3.23 -4.67
N VAL A 353 21.06 -4.20 -4.06
CA VAL A 353 20.39 -5.29 -4.77
C VAL A 353 18.93 -4.93 -4.96
N LYS A 354 18.50 -4.82 -6.21
CA LYS A 354 17.10 -4.49 -6.55
C LYS A 354 16.20 -5.72 -6.47
N GLN A 355 16.70 -6.86 -6.93
CA GLN A 355 15.92 -8.09 -6.96
C GLN A 355 16.82 -9.33 -7.00
N VAL A 356 16.35 -10.43 -6.40
CA VAL A 356 16.96 -11.75 -6.48
C VAL A 356 15.88 -12.78 -6.83
N ARG A 357 16.13 -13.64 -7.83
CA ARG A 357 15.22 -14.70 -8.25
C ARG A 357 15.92 -16.05 -8.29
N LYS A 358 15.19 -17.12 -7.94
CA LYS A 358 15.59 -18.50 -8.22
C LYS A 358 15.09 -18.90 -9.61
N PRO A 359 15.95 -19.35 -10.53
CA PRO A 359 15.58 -19.53 -11.94
C PRO A 359 14.82 -20.84 -12.24
N ALA A 360 14.98 -21.90 -11.45
CA ALA A 360 14.28 -23.18 -11.64
C ALA A 360 14.04 -23.94 -10.31
N PRO A 361 13.03 -24.83 -10.26
CA PRO A 361 12.85 -25.78 -9.16
C PRO A 361 13.83 -26.96 -9.21
N ILE A 362 14.05 -27.55 -8.04
CA ILE A 362 15.11 -28.48 -7.54
C ILE A 362 15.64 -29.58 -8.49
N ASN A 363 14.98 -29.92 -9.59
CA ASN A 363 15.28 -31.12 -10.39
C ASN A 363 15.58 -30.87 -11.89
N GLN A 364 15.83 -29.64 -12.32
CA GLN A 364 16.38 -29.38 -13.67
C GLN A 364 17.84 -28.98 -13.57
N GLY A 365 18.69 -29.53 -14.45
CA GLY A 365 20.11 -29.20 -14.49
C GLY A 365 20.31 -27.70 -14.75
N ASP A 366 20.66 -26.94 -13.72
CA ASP A 366 20.55 -25.48 -13.74
C ASP A 366 21.72 -24.76 -14.46
N LYS A 367 22.46 -25.50 -15.31
CA LYS A 367 23.62 -25.01 -16.10
C LYS A 367 24.58 -24.08 -15.32
N GLY A 368 24.71 -24.29 -14.01
CA GLY A 368 25.62 -23.53 -13.15
C GLY A 368 25.06 -22.26 -12.50
N ARG A 369 23.79 -21.87 -12.73
CA ARG A 369 23.14 -20.73 -12.04
C ARG A 369 22.25 -21.22 -10.90
N ASP A 370 22.40 -20.63 -9.72
CA ASP A 370 21.49 -20.87 -8.60
C ASP A 370 20.58 -19.64 -8.38
N LEU A 371 21.07 -18.43 -8.68
CA LEU A 371 20.35 -17.16 -8.52
C LEU A 371 20.50 -16.27 -9.75
N ILE A 372 19.51 -15.40 -9.98
CA ILE A 372 19.60 -14.25 -10.88
C ILE A 372 19.41 -12.99 -10.05
N ILE A 373 20.39 -12.09 -10.11
CA ILE A 373 20.46 -10.89 -9.27
C ILE A 373 20.45 -9.65 -10.15
N GLU A 374 19.56 -8.70 -9.88
CA GLU A 374 19.62 -7.34 -10.42
C GLU A 374 20.34 -6.46 -9.39
N TRP A 375 21.54 -6.00 -9.75
CA TRP A 375 22.44 -5.29 -8.83
C TRP A 375 22.81 -3.92 -9.38
N ASN A 376 22.59 -2.87 -8.58
CA ASN A 376 23.10 -1.53 -8.86
C ASN A 376 24.58 -1.47 -8.52
N ILE A 377 25.44 -1.28 -9.52
CA ILE A 377 26.88 -1.11 -9.33
C ILE A 377 27.27 0.33 -9.59
N ILE A 378 28.33 0.78 -8.91
CA ILE A 378 28.94 2.07 -9.17
C ILE A 378 29.95 1.90 -10.30
N ASP A 379 29.75 2.60 -11.41
CA ASP A 379 30.66 2.67 -12.54
C ASP A 379 31.24 4.09 -12.63
N SER A 380 32.45 4.26 -12.08
CA SER A 380 33.14 5.53 -12.05
C SER A 380 33.63 6.01 -13.43
N THR A 381 33.50 5.19 -14.48
CA THR A 381 33.98 5.52 -15.82
C THR A 381 32.98 6.35 -16.65
N PHE A 382 31.75 6.55 -16.18
CA PHE A 382 30.66 7.22 -16.92
C PHE A 382 29.94 8.35 -16.16
N ALA A 383 30.48 8.82 -15.03
CA ALA A 383 29.84 9.87 -14.24
C ALA A 383 29.77 11.20 -15.02
N THR A 384 28.56 11.68 -15.33
CA THR A 384 28.33 13.02 -15.89
C THR A 384 27.30 13.77 -15.06
N GLU A 385 27.20 15.08 -15.20
CA GLU A 385 26.23 15.92 -14.47
C GLU A 385 24.77 15.48 -14.66
N HIS A 386 24.46 14.77 -15.75
CA HIS A 386 23.11 14.29 -16.07
C HIS A 386 22.92 12.76 -15.92
N HIS A 387 23.99 12.00 -15.65
CA HIS A 387 23.91 10.55 -15.46
C HIS A 387 24.64 10.12 -14.19
N PRO A 388 23.92 9.63 -13.18
CA PRO A 388 24.56 9.17 -11.95
C PRO A 388 25.51 8.01 -12.25
N PRO A 389 26.61 7.86 -11.48
CA PRO A 389 27.60 6.80 -11.67
C PRO A 389 27.08 5.42 -11.25
N THR A 390 25.78 5.20 -11.22
CA THR A 390 25.14 3.94 -10.84
C THR A 390 24.45 3.34 -12.05
N ARG A 391 24.76 2.08 -12.35
CA ARG A 391 24.07 1.32 -13.40
C ARG A 391 23.60 -0.02 -12.86
N MET A 392 22.41 -0.42 -13.27
CA MET A 392 21.89 -1.74 -12.96
C MET A 392 22.52 -2.77 -13.88
N ILE A 393 22.98 -3.88 -13.32
CA ILE A 393 23.45 -5.04 -14.06
C ILE A 393 22.71 -6.30 -13.66
N LYS A 394 22.65 -7.25 -14.59
CA LYS A 394 22.20 -8.61 -14.31
C LYS A 394 23.39 -9.49 -13.98
N VAL A 395 23.34 -10.18 -12.85
CA VAL A 395 24.41 -11.01 -12.31
C VAL A 395 23.89 -12.44 -12.13
N VAL A 396 24.67 -13.44 -12.55
CA VAL A 396 24.41 -14.84 -12.22
C VAL A 396 25.00 -15.12 -10.84
N GLY A 397 24.18 -15.60 -9.90
CA GLY A 397 24.63 -16.06 -8.60
C GLY A 397 24.79 -17.58 -8.57
N GLN A 398 25.86 -18.06 -7.95
CA GLN A 398 26.10 -19.47 -7.64
C GLN A 398 26.39 -19.63 -6.14
N CYS A 399 25.76 -20.61 -5.51
CA CYS A 399 25.89 -20.93 -4.10
C CYS A 399 26.50 -22.33 -3.95
N LYS A 400 27.64 -22.45 -3.26
CA LYS A 400 28.27 -23.75 -2.98
C LYS A 400 28.43 -23.99 -1.49
N SER A 401 27.69 -24.96 -0.96
CA SER A 401 27.94 -25.51 0.37
C SER A 401 28.98 -26.63 0.30
N SER A 402 29.98 -26.60 1.18
CA SER A 402 31.09 -27.54 1.23
C SER A 402 31.66 -27.66 2.65
N LYS A 403 32.27 -28.82 2.95
CA LYS A 403 33.05 -29.06 4.17
C LYS A 403 34.45 -28.44 4.13
N LYS A 404 35.02 -28.35 2.92
CA LYS A 404 36.38 -27.90 2.66
C LYS A 404 36.36 -26.68 1.74
N THR A 405 37.49 -26.00 1.64
CA THR A 405 37.74 -24.92 0.68
C THR A 405 37.19 -25.26 -0.71
N VAL A 406 36.48 -24.31 -1.31
CA VAL A 406 35.92 -24.45 -2.66
C VAL A 406 36.98 -24.04 -3.68
N GLY A 407 37.40 -25.00 -4.49
CA GLY A 407 38.39 -24.81 -5.54
C GLY A 407 37.77 -24.65 -6.93
N LYS A 408 38.60 -24.26 -7.91
CA LYS A 408 38.21 -24.11 -9.33
C LYS A 408 37.53 -25.35 -9.92
N SER A 409 37.89 -26.56 -9.48
CA SER A 409 37.24 -27.80 -9.95
C SER A 409 35.75 -27.90 -9.58
N LYS A 410 35.28 -27.12 -8.60
CA LYS A 410 33.87 -27.09 -8.18
C LYS A 410 33.08 -25.93 -8.79
N VAL A 411 33.79 -24.97 -9.40
CA VAL A 411 33.24 -23.76 -10.02
C VAL A 411 33.88 -23.65 -11.40
N ILE A 412 33.33 -24.42 -12.33
CA ILE A 412 33.83 -24.56 -13.70
C ILE A 412 33.03 -23.60 -14.60
N ASP A 413 33.64 -23.16 -15.71
CA ASP A 413 32.95 -22.49 -16.81
C ASP A 413 32.18 -21.21 -16.42
N ILE A 414 32.76 -20.40 -15.52
CA ILE A 414 32.18 -19.13 -15.04
C ILE A 414 31.82 -18.20 -16.21
N ARG A 415 32.72 -18.06 -17.18
CA ARG A 415 32.52 -17.18 -18.35
C ARG A 415 31.38 -17.68 -19.22
N ASP A 416 31.40 -18.96 -19.56
CA ASP A 416 30.37 -19.61 -20.36
C ASP A 416 29.00 -19.48 -19.67
N THR A 417 28.95 -19.57 -18.34
CA THR A 417 27.73 -19.38 -17.55
C THR A 417 27.18 -17.95 -17.68
N VAL A 418 28.05 -16.93 -17.55
CA VAL A 418 27.67 -15.52 -17.73
C VAL A 418 27.17 -15.25 -19.15
N GLU A 419 27.88 -15.75 -20.16
CA GLU A 419 27.54 -15.58 -21.57
C GLU A 419 26.23 -16.31 -21.93
N THR A 420 26.08 -17.56 -21.48
CA THR A 420 24.87 -18.39 -21.70
C THR A 420 23.62 -17.72 -21.16
N HIS A 421 23.73 -17.00 -20.04
CA HIS A 421 22.59 -16.33 -19.39
C HIS A 421 22.43 -14.85 -19.75
N LYS A 422 23.26 -14.35 -20.68
CA LYS A 422 23.31 -12.93 -21.09
C LYS A 422 23.38 -11.99 -19.88
N SER A 423 24.22 -12.35 -18.92
CA SER A 423 24.46 -11.56 -17.71
C SER A 423 25.73 -10.73 -17.89
N SER A 424 25.86 -9.66 -17.10
CA SER A 424 27.04 -8.80 -17.10
C SER A 424 28.03 -9.14 -15.98
N GLY A 425 27.67 -10.07 -15.09
CA GLY A 425 28.52 -10.47 -13.98
C GLY A 425 28.19 -11.81 -13.35
N PHE A 426 29.07 -12.21 -12.44
CA PHE A 426 29.04 -13.44 -11.68
C PHE A 426 29.19 -13.18 -10.18
N PHE A 427 28.36 -13.82 -9.37
CA PHE A 427 28.39 -13.76 -7.92
C PHE A 427 28.55 -15.17 -7.34
N LEU A 428 29.48 -15.36 -6.41
CA LEU A 428 29.72 -16.66 -5.76
C LEU A 428 29.55 -16.56 -4.25
N ALA A 429 28.68 -17.37 -3.65
CA ALA A 429 28.60 -17.51 -2.21
C ALA A 429 29.05 -18.90 -1.76
N VAL A 430 29.93 -18.95 -0.76
CA VAL A 430 30.42 -20.20 -0.18
C VAL A 430 30.38 -20.16 1.35
N ASN A 431 29.99 -21.27 1.97
CA ASN A 431 29.95 -21.41 3.44
C ASN A 431 31.35 -21.67 4.06
N THR A 432 32.42 -21.58 3.27
CA THR A 432 33.83 -21.81 3.65
C THR A 432 34.70 -20.70 3.08
N GLN A 433 35.96 -20.98 2.77
CA GLN A 433 36.83 -20.13 1.97
C GLN A 433 36.89 -20.62 0.51
N ILE A 434 37.27 -19.74 -0.41
CA ILE A 434 37.65 -20.10 -1.78
C ILE A 434 39.16 -20.30 -1.87
N SER A 435 39.62 -21.14 -2.79
CA SER A 435 41.06 -21.35 -3.00
C SER A 435 41.69 -20.15 -3.74
N ALA A 436 42.96 -19.85 -3.49
CA ALA A 436 43.69 -18.78 -4.20
C ALA A 436 43.57 -18.85 -5.74
N PRO A 437 43.68 -20.03 -6.40
CA PRO A 437 43.48 -20.10 -7.85
C PRO A 437 42.07 -19.74 -8.35
N LEU A 438 41.05 -19.86 -7.49
CA LEU A 438 39.69 -19.44 -7.81
C LEU A 438 39.54 -17.93 -7.62
N THR A 439 40.14 -17.35 -6.58
CA THR A 439 40.22 -15.90 -6.37
C THR A 439 40.89 -15.21 -7.56
N GLU A 440 42.10 -15.66 -7.93
CA GLU A 440 42.84 -15.12 -9.08
C GLU A 440 42.02 -15.23 -10.38
N LYS A 441 41.23 -16.29 -10.54
CA LYS A 441 40.37 -16.46 -11.70
C LYS A 441 39.21 -15.46 -11.71
N LEU A 442 38.56 -15.20 -10.57
CA LEU A 442 37.50 -14.20 -10.45
C LEU A 442 38.05 -12.79 -10.74
N GLU A 443 39.18 -12.44 -10.14
CA GLU A 443 39.87 -11.16 -10.39
C GLU A 443 40.31 -11.01 -11.86
N SER A 444 40.83 -12.09 -12.47
CA SER A 444 41.17 -12.10 -13.89
C SER A 444 39.96 -11.86 -14.80
N LEU A 445 38.79 -12.40 -14.45
CA LEU A 445 37.54 -12.15 -15.18
C LEU A 445 37.07 -10.70 -15.04
N GLN A 446 37.26 -10.10 -13.87
CA GLN A 446 37.04 -8.67 -13.65
C GLN A 446 37.89 -7.82 -14.59
N GLY A 447 39.18 -8.15 -14.73
CA GLY A 447 40.07 -7.51 -15.71
C GLY A 447 39.67 -7.72 -17.17
N GLN A 448 38.83 -8.71 -17.47
CA GLN A 448 38.28 -8.99 -18.81
C GLN A 448 36.89 -8.37 -19.03
N GLY A 449 36.40 -7.54 -18.09
CA GLY A 449 35.13 -6.82 -18.21
C GLY A 449 33.91 -7.58 -17.70
N VAL A 450 34.07 -8.75 -17.07
CA VAL A 450 32.99 -9.47 -16.39
C VAL A 450 32.94 -9.00 -14.93
N TRP A 451 31.84 -8.41 -14.50
CA TRP A 451 31.74 -8.01 -13.08
C TRP A 451 31.73 -9.26 -12.19
N THR A 452 32.60 -9.32 -11.17
CA THR A 452 32.65 -10.45 -10.24
C THR A 452 32.56 -9.99 -8.79
N SER A 453 31.85 -10.75 -7.97
CA SER A 453 31.84 -10.59 -6.52
C SER A 453 31.69 -11.95 -5.85
N TRP A 454 32.17 -12.11 -4.62
CA TRP A 454 31.97 -13.34 -3.86
C TRP A 454 31.83 -13.07 -2.37
N TRP A 455 31.13 -13.96 -1.69
CA TRP A 455 31.03 -14.02 -0.23
C TRP A 455 31.60 -15.33 0.27
N ASN A 456 32.57 -15.22 1.18
CA ASN A 456 33.04 -16.35 1.97
C ASN A 456 32.23 -16.49 3.27
N ARG A 457 32.61 -17.44 4.13
CA ARG A 457 31.99 -17.63 5.45
C ARG A 457 31.93 -16.33 6.26
N GLU A 458 33.04 -15.60 6.36
CA GLU A 458 33.15 -14.39 7.18
C GLU A 458 32.23 -13.28 6.65
N ASP A 459 32.15 -13.13 5.32
CA ASP A 459 31.24 -12.20 4.65
C ASP A 459 29.76 -12.51 4.95
N ILE A 460 29.41 -13.80 5.01
CA ILE A 460 28.06 -14.26 5.32
C ILE A 460 27.75 -14.05 6.81
N GLU A 461 28.70 -14.37 7.70
CA GLU A 461 28.57 -14.17 9.14
C GLU A 461 28.41 -12.69 9.49
N LEU A 462 29.16 -11.79 8.85
CA LEU A 462 29.03 -10.34 9.03
C LEU A 462 27.65 -9.82 8.58
N ARG A 463 27.06 -10.43 7.55
CA ARG A 463 25.71 -10.07 7.10
C ARG A 463 24.64 -10.64 8.03
N LEU A 464 24.83 -11.86 8.50
CA LEU A 464 23.96 -12.51 9.48
C LEU A 464 23.97 -11.81 10.83
N SER A 465 25.10 -11.26 11.28
CA SER A 465 25.16 -10.51 12.53
C SER A 465 24.29 -9.25 12.51
N LYS A 466 24.13 -8.65 11.32
CA LYS A 466 23.22 -7.53 11.05
C LYS A 466 21.78 -7.95 10.73
N ASN A 467 21.53 -9.26 10.54
CA ASN A 467 20.26 -9.82 10.08
C ASN A 467 19.91 -11.09 10.88
N GLN A 468 19.95 -10.98 12.21
CA GLN A 468 19.88 -12.14 13.11
C GLN A 468 18.52 -12.87 13.04
N ASP A 469 17.46 -12.18 12.65
CA ASP A 469 16.12 -12.74 12.45
C ASP A 469 16.03 -13.78 11.32
N LEU A 470 17.03 -13.84 10.43
CA LEU A 470 17.13 -14.88 9.41
C LEU A 470 17.60 -16.22 9.98
N ILE A 471 18.35 -16.23 11.07
CA ILE A 471 19.04 -17.42 11.59
C ILE A 471 18.04 -18.55 11.93
N PRO A 472 16.91 -18.31 12.62
CA PRO A 472 15.94 -19.37 12.91
C PRO A 472 15.29 -19.99 11.67
N LYS A 473 15.32 -19.30 10.52
CA LYS A 473 14.71 -19.77 9.26
C LYS A 473 15.57 -20.78 8.50
N PHE A 474 16.85 -20.92 8.87
CA PHE A 474 17.81 -21.80 8.17
C PHE A 474 18.55 -22.76 9.12
N PRO A 475 17.81 -23.57 9.91
CA PRO A 475 18.38 -24.39 10.98
C PRO A 475 19.30 -25.52 10.50
N GLU A 476 19.19 -25.93 9.22
CA GLU A 476 20.06 -26.96 8.63
C GLU A 476 21.37 -26.39 8.10
N VAL A 477 21.51 -25.06 8.04
CA VAL A 477 22.72 -24.40 7.54
C VAL A 477 23.64 -24.00 8.69
N LEU A 478 23.09 -23.28 9.68
CA LEU A 478 23.85 -22.76 10.81
C LEU A 478 22.98 -22.58 12.04
N LYS A 479 23.63 -22.56 13.20
CA LYS A 479 23.05 -22.26 14.51
C LYS A 479 23.92 -21.25 15.23
N VAL A 480 23.35 -20.47 16.15
CA VAL A 480 24.10 -19.55 17.01
C VAL A 480 24.29 -20.13 18.40
N LYS A 481 25.46 -19.89 19.00
CA LYS A 481 25.66 -20.06 20.44
C LYS A 481 25.40 -18.72 21.09
N HIS A 482 24.28 -18.55 21.78
CA HIS A 482 24.08 -17.38 22.63
C HIS A 482 24.97 -17.51 23.87
N LYS A 483 25.77 -16.49 24.20
CA LYS A 483 26.55 -16.46 25.45
C LYS A 483 25.71 -16.15 26.69
N VAL A 484 24.44 -15.81 26.54
CA VAL A 484 23.54 -15.55 27.67
C VAL A 484 22.84 -16.85 28.05
N LYS A 485 23.37 -17.53 29.08
CA LYS A 485 22.53 -18.39 29.92
C LYS A 485 21.48 -17.46 30.54
N PHE A 486 20.28 -17.43 29.98
CA PHE A 486 19.15 -17.02 30.79
C PHE A 486 19.07 -18.06 31.92
N VAL A 487 19.10 -17.57 33.16
CA VAL A 487 18.84 -18.40 34.33
C VAL A 487 17.49 -19.06 34.08
N ASP A 488 17.47 -20.39 34.01
CA ASP A 488 16.23 -21.15 33.94
C ASP A 488 15.32 -20.66 35.08
N LYS A 489 14.06 -20.37 34.76
CA LYS A 489 13.04 -20.00 35.75
C LYS A 489 13.09 -21.01 36.90
N GLU A 490 13.13 -20.50 38.13
CA GLU A 490 12.84 -21.29 39.31
C GLU A 490 11.49 -22.00 39.13
N LYS A 491 11.46 -23.25 39.59
CA LYS A 491 10.39 -24.25 39.41
C LYS A 491 9.00 -23.77 39.80
#